data_AF-J1F7D7-F1
#
_entry.id   AF-J1F7D7-F1
#
_cell.length_a   1.000
_cell.length_b   1.000
_cell.length_c   1.000
_cell.angle_alpha   90.00
_cell.angle_beta   90.00
_cell.angle_gamma   90.00
#
_symmetry.space_group_name_H-M   'P 1'
#
loop_
_entity.id
_entity.type
_entity.pdbx_description
1 polymer ?
#
loop_
_entity_poly.entity_id
_entity_poly.type
_entity_poly.pdbx_seq_one_letter_code
_entity_poly.pdbx_strand_id
1 'polypeptide(L)'
;MWVNNLDNISSASREGIELLKDLIKEEFPLFKQLSEDLYYIEVNFIYLNLYLGISQQKIGELFGLSQLGVSKRVHSGLKKLQLLSQRPEKSPNKVREDLHTMLPTALANTSHKYYFLKTFSIVGDISYLSNSTIRLRVVKAIQLMKSLSNIETEYELIEYLSSVHNISKDSHKMKRLLKEESV
;
A
#
# COMPACT_ATOMS: atom_id res chain seq x y z
N MET A 1 5.55 10.87 23.49
CA MET A 1 4.92 11.86 22.59
C MET A 1 4.69 11.33 21.17
N TRP A 2 5.64 10.61 20.55
CA TRP A 2 5.51 10.06 19.18
C TRP A 2 4.33 9.09 18.96
N VAL A 3 4.07 8.18 19.90
CA VAL A 3 3.01 7.16 19.77
C VAL A 3 1.61 7.80 19.68
N ASN A 4 1.39 8.96 20.30
CA ASN A 4 0.10 9.66 20.29
C ASN A 4 -0.14 10.49 19.01
N ASN A 5 0.88 10.70 18.16
CA ASN A 5 0.75 11.49 16.93
C ASN A 5 0.56 10.62 15.67
N LEU A 6 0.89 9.32 15.73
CA LEU A 6 0.69 8.40 14.61
C LEU A 6 -0.79 8.22 14.29
N ASP A 7 -1.66 8.20 15.30
CA ASP A 7 -3.12 8.10 15.11
C ASP A 7 -3.69 9.34 14.41
N ASN A 8 -3.15 10.53 14.66
CA ASN A 8 -3.56 11.77 13.99
C ASN A 8 -3.04 11.85 12.54
N ILE A 9 -1.81 11.37 12.30
CA ILE A 9 -1.25 11.18 10.95
C ILE A 9 -2.01 10.09 10.18
N SER A 10 -2.64 9.13 10.88
CA SER A 10 -3.29 7.96 10.27
C SER A 10 -4.54 8.32 9.46
N SER A 11 -5.19 9.46 9.74
CA SER A 11 -6.30 9.92 8.93
C SER A 11 -5.80 10.28 7.53
N ALA A 12 -6.38 9.72 6.45
CA ALA A 12 -6.08 10.13 5.06
C ALA A 12 -6.57 11.55 4.70
N SER A 13 -6.58 12.43 5.71
CA SER A 13 -7.03 13.80 5.69
C SER A 13 -5.90 14.76 5.30
N ARG A 14 -6.28 15.98 4.95
CA ARG A 14 -5.34 17.08 4.70
C ARG A 14 -4.55 17.44 5.96
N GLU A 15 -5.15 17.30 7.13
CA GLU A 15 -4.55 17.60 8.43
C GLU A 15 -3.40 16.65 8.75
N GLY A 16 -3.55 15.35 8.46
CA GLY A 16 -2.47 14.38 8.62
C GLY A 16 -1.23 14.68 7.76
N ILE A 17 -1.43 15.26 6.56
CA ILE A 17 -0.33 15.69 5.69
C ILE A 17 0.38 16.94 6.24
N GLU A 18 -0.35 17.92 6.78
CA GLU A 18 0.28 19.12 7.36
C GLU A 18 1.05 18.77 8.63
N LEU A 19 0.48 17.94 9.52
CA LEU A 19 1.19 17.41 10.69
C LEU A 19 2.48 16.67 10.30
N LEU A 20 2.42 15.86 9.24
CA LEU A 20 3.59 15.14 8.73
C LEU A 20 4.67 16.11 8.22
N LYS A 21 4.29 17.21 7.55
CA LYS A 21 5.25 18.23 7.11
C LYS A 21 5.95 18.90 8.28
N ASP A 22 5.21 19.26 9.32
CA ASP A 22 5.77 19.95 10.48
C ASP A 22 6.72 19.04 11.25
N LEU A 23 6.34 17.78 11.46
CA LEU A 23 7.23 16.78 12.07
C LEU A 23 8.50 16.52 11.23
N ILE A 24 8.38 16.53 9.89
CA ILE A 24 9.53 16.35 9.00
C ILE A 24 10.50 17.54 9.06
N LYS A 25 9.99 18.78 9.18
CA LYS A 25 10.83 19.98 9.33
C LYS A 25 11.66 19.91 10.62
N GLU A 26 11.07 19.39 11.69
CA GLU A 26 11.69 19.36 13.01
C GLU A 26 12.62 18.16 13.20
N GLU A 27 12.25 16.97 12.69
CA GLU A 27 12.89 15.70 13.07
C GLU A 27 13.04 14.72 11.88
N PHE A 28 13.55 15.17 10.73
CA PHE A 28 13.78 14.29 9.57
C PHE A 28 14.58 13.01 9.88
N PRO A 29 15.61 12.98 10.75
CA PRO A 29 16.33 11.75 11.09
C PRO A 29 15.42 10.63 11.62
N LEU A 30 14.31 10.96 12.29
CA LEU A 30 13.34 9.97 12.76
C LEU A 30 12.51 9.38 11.61
N PHE A 31 12.34 10.12 10.52
CA PHE A 31 11.69 9.65 9.30
C PHE A 31 12.62 8.89 8.36
N LYS A 32 13.94 8.86 8.64
CA LYS A 32 14.93 8.20 7.79
C LYS A 32 14.57 6.74 7.50
N GLN A 33 14.16 5.98 8.52
CA GLN A 33 13.73 4.58 8.35
C GLN A 33 12.46 4.42 7.51
N LEU A 34 11.47 5.32 7.65
CA LEU A 34 10.26 5.29 6.81
C LEU A 34 10.54 5.77 5.38
N SER A 35 11.56 6.62 5.22
CA SER A 35 11.99 7.12 3.93
C SER A 35 12.79 6.09 3.13
N GLU A 36 13.41 5.10 3.78
CA GLU A 36 14.05 3.97 3.10
C GLU A 36 13.03 3.12 2.31
N ASP A 37 11.76 3.12 2.74
CA ASP A 37 10.64 2.47 2.05
C ASP A 37 10.03 3.34 0.92
N LEU A 38 10.49 4.58 0.75
CA LEU A 38 10.10 5.43 -0.37
C LEU A 38 11.12 5.32 -1.52
N TYR A 39 10.67 5.73 -2.71
CA TYR A 39 11.58 5.89 -3.83
C TYR A 39 12.53 7.06 -3.59
N TYR A 40 13.84 6.86 -3.82
CA TYR A 40 14.92 7.80 -3.49
C TYR A 40 14.66 9.24 -3.95
N ILE A 41 14.07 9.42 -5.13
CA ILE A 41 13.79 10.76 -5.65
C ILE A 41 12.71 11.50 -4.86
N GLU A 42 11.71 10.79 -4.33
CA GLU A 42 10.64 11.37 -3.53
C GLU A 42 11.17 11.75 -2.15
N VAL A 43 12.03 10.92 -1.56
CA VAL A 43 12.74 11.21 -0.30
C VAL A 43 13.59 12.46 -0.44
N ASN A 44 14.38 12.56 -1.50
CA ASN A 44 15.26 13.71 -1.71
C ASN A 44 14.47 15.01 -1.85
N PHE A 45 13.33 14.98 -2.55
CA PHE A 45 12.53 16.18 -2.74
C PHE A 45 11.85 16.62 -1.45
N ILE A 46 11.42 15.65 -0.62
CA ILE A 46 10.92 15.92 0.73
C ILE A 46 12.02 16.51 1.60
N TYR A 47 13.19 15.88 1.64
CA TYR A 47 14.34 16.32 2.43
C TYR A 47 14.79 17.73 2.05
N LEU A 48 15.02 17.98 0.75
CA LEU A 48 15.44 19.28 0.26
C LEU A 48 14.39 20.36 0.54
N ASN A 49 13.11 20.06 0.32
CA ASN A 49 12.06 21.08 0.43
C ASN A 49 11.63 21.36 1.86
N LEU A 50 11.40 20.32 2.66
CA LEU A 50 10.81 20.46 3.98
C LEU A 50 11.87 20.56 5.07
N TYR A 51 12.93 19.74 5.03
CA TYR A 51 13.95 19.75 6.09
C TYR A 51 15.03 20.81 5.85
N LEU A 52 15.57 20.90 4.63
CA LEU A 52 16.57 21.92 4.28
C LEU A 52 15.97 23.27 3.85
N GLY A 53 14.64 23.37 3.76
CA GLY A 53 13.94 24.62 3.44
C GLY A 53 14.19 25.16 2.03
N ILE A 54 14.73 24.36 1.11
CA ILE A 54 15.00 24.79 -0.26
C ILE A 54 13.68 24.97 -1.02
N SER A 55 13.52 26.10 -1.70
CA SER A 55 12.31 26.37 -2.46
C SER A 55 12.11 25.36 -3.60
N GLN A 56 10.85 25.04 -3.90
CA GLN A 56 10.50 24.10 -4.98
C GLN A 56 10.98 24.58 -6.36
N GLN A 57 11.06 25.91 -6.55
CA GLN A 57 11.64 26.50 -7.75
C GLN A 57 13.12 26.15 -7.87
N LYS A 58 13.89 26.31 -6.78
CA LYS A 58 15.32 26.02 -6.79
C LYS A 58 15.61 24.52 -6.96
N ILE A 59 14.81 23.66 -6.34
CA ILE A 59 14.87 22.21 -6.59
C ILE A 59 14.55 21.92 -8.06
N GLY A 60 13.56 22.59 -8.64
CA GLY A 60 13.22 22.46 -10.06
C GLY A 60 14.40 22.77 -10.98
N GLU A 61 15.10 23.87 -10.73
CA GLU A 61 16.32 24.25 -11.46
C GLU A 61 17.41 23.18 -11.37
N LEU A 62 17.66 22.63 -10.17
CA LEU A 62 18.72 21.64 -9.94
C LEU A 62 18.45 20.30 -10.65
N PHE A 63 17.18 19.92 -10.80
CA PHE A 63 16.78 18.61 -11.34
C PHE A 63 16.14 18.69 -12.73
N GLY A 64 16.12 19.86 -13.36
CA GLY A 64 15.51 20.06 -14.69
C GLY A 64 14.00 19.83 -14.70
N LEU A 65 13.30 20.21 -13.63
CA LEU A 65 11.85 20.05 -13.48
C LEU A 65 11.17 21.40 -13.28
N SER A 66 9.89 21.49 -13.64
CA SER A 66 9.07 22.62 -13.22
C SER A 66 8.82 22.60 -11.70
N GLN A 67 8.60 23.78 -11.10
CA GLN A 67 8.17 23.89 -9.70
C GLN A 67 6.95 23.01 -9.41
N LEU A 68 5.97 22.97 -10.33
CA LEU A 68 4.79 22.10 -10.21
C LEU A 68 5.18 20.60 -10.21
N GLY A 69 6.17 20.21 -11.00
CA GLY A 69 6.70 18.85 -11.04
C GLY A 69 7.36 18.43 -9.72
N VAL A 70 8.03 19.36 -9.04
CA VAL A 70 8.58 19.17 -7.69
C VAL A 70 7.45 19.07 -6.67
N SER A 71 6.51 20.02 -6.69
CA SER A 71 5.34 20.06 -5.80
C SER A 71 4.56 18.74 -5.81
N LYS A 72 4.28 18.19 -7.00
CA LYS A 72 3.59 16.90 -7.16
C LYS A 72 4.36 15.73 -6.53
N ARG A 73 5.68 15.72 -6.63
CA ARG A 73 6.54 14.67 -6.07
C ARG A 73 6.63 14.75 -4.56
N VAL A 74 6.80 15.95 -4.00
CA VAL A 74 6.75 16.18 -2.54
C VAL A 74 5.40 15.70 -1.99
N HIS A 75 4.29 16.13 -2.60
CA HIS A 75 2.95 15.73 -2.16
C HIS A 75 2.69 14.22 -2.30
N SER A 76 3.11 13.61 -3.41
CA SER A 76 3.04 12.15 -3.62
C SER A 76 3.82 11.40 -2.55
N GLY A 77 5.05 11.81 -2.27
CA GLY A 77 5.90 11.18 -1.27
C GLY A 77 5.33 11.32 0.15
N LEU A 78 4.77 12.47 0.52
CA LEU A 78 4.10 12.67 1.81
C LEU A 78 2.90 11.73 1.98
N LYS A 79 2.06 11.60 0.94
CA LYS A 79 0.95 10.63 0.95
C LYS A 79 1.43 9.19 1.10
N LYS A 80 2.54 8.83 0.45
CA LYS A 80 3.13 7.50 0.58
C LYS A 80 3.69 7.27 1.99
N LEU A 81 4.41 8.24 2.58
CA LEU A 81 4.89 8.16 3.97
C LEU A 81 3.74 7.97 4.95
N GLN A 82 2.66 8.73 4.78
CA GLN A 82 1.45 8.58 5.58
C GLN A 82 0.91 7.15 5.49
N LEU A 83 0.77 6.59 4.29
CA LEU A 83 0.33 5.20 4.11
C LEU A 83 1.32 4.17 4.67
N LEU A 84 2.63 4.41 4.58
CA LEU A 84 3.67 3.55 5.11
C LEU A 84 3.66 3.51 6.65
N SER A 85 3.34 4.64 7.29
CA SER A 85 3.19 4.72 8.75
C SER A 85 2.05 3.85 9.30
N GLN A 86 1.07 3.53 8.46
CA GLN A 86 -0.11 2.72 8.79
C GLN A 86 0.03 1.26 8.36
N ARG A 87 1.19 0.86 7.81
CA ARG A 87 1.37 -0.45 7.24
C ARG A 87 1.33 -1.52 8.36
N PRO A 88 0.39 -2.48 8.32
CA PRO A 88 0.23 -3.44 9.42
C PRO A 88 1.34 -4.49 9.47
N GLU A 89 2.00 -4.78 8.36
CA GLU A 89 3.04 -5.81 8.26
C GLU A 89 4.17 -5.34 7.34
N LYS A 90 5.42 -5.51 7.77
CA LYS A 90 6.61 -5.09 7.02
C LYS A 90 7.37 -6.27 6.41
N SER A 91 7.16 -7.49 6.90
CA SER A 91 7.81 -8.70 6.40
C SER A 91 7.32 -9.03 4.98
N PRO A 92 8.20 -9.01 3.96
CA PRO A 92 7.82 -9.35 2.59
C PRO A 92 7.25 -10.77 2.45
N ASN A 93 7.83 -11.72 3.18
CA ASN A 93 7.41 -13.12 3.13
C ASN A 93 5.99 -13.28 3.69
N LYS A 94 5.69 -12.65 4.83
CA LYS A 94 4.38 -12.74 5.46
C LYS A 94 3.29 -12.05 4.63
N VAL A 95 3.57 -10.85 4.12
CA VAL A 95 2.63 -10.16 3.21
C VAL A 95 2.37 -11.00 1.96
N ARG A 96 3.39 -11.66 1.42
CA ARG A 96 3.23 -12.56 0.27
C ARG A 96 2.32 -13.74 0.63
N GLU A 97 2.59 -14.45 1.71
CA GLU A 97 1.79 -15.60 2.18
C GLU A 97 0.33 -15.22 2.40
N ASP A 98 0.08 -14.12 3.11
CA ASP A 98 -1.25 -13.59 3.38
C ASP A 98 -2.01 -13.30 2.07
N LEU A 99 -1.37 -12.59 1.14
CA LEU A 99 -1.99 -12.25 -0.14
C LEU A 99 -2.26 -13.48 -1.00
N HIS A 100 -1.38 -14.48 -1.00
CA HIS A 100 -1.58 -15.73 -1.75
C HIS A 100 -2.68 -16.60 -1.16
N THR A 101 -2.94 -16.49 0.14
CA THR A 101 -4.07 -17.14 0.80
C THR A 101 -5.39 -16.51 0.37
N MET A 102 -5.44 -15.17 0.33
CA MET A 102 -6.67 -14.41 0.12
C MET A 102 -7.03 -14.18 -1.36
N LEU A 103 -6.06 -14.23 -2.27
CA LEU A 103 -6.22 -13.78 -3.65
C LEU A 103 -5.72 -14.81 -4.67
N PRO A 104 -6.22 -14.79 -5.90
CA PRO A 104 -5.66 -15.58 -6.99
C PRO A 104 -4.21 -15.18 -7.26
N THR A 105 -3.36 -16.14 -7.60
CA THR A 105 -1.91 -16.00 -7.82
C THR A 105 -1.52 -14.75 -8.62
N ALA A 106 -2.21 -14.45 -9.72
CA ALA A 106 -1.91 -13.28 -10.56
C ALA A 106 -2.17 -11.95 -9.83
N LEU A 107 -3.22 -11.87 -9.02
CA LEU A 107 -3.55 -10.70 -8.22
C LEU A 107 -2.65 -10.59 -7.00
N ALA A 108 -2.37 -11.71 -6.33
CA ALA A 108 -1.46 -11.77 -5.18
C ALA A 108 -0.05 -11.26 -5.55
N ASN A 109 0.53 -11.79 -6.63
CA ASN A 109 1.86 -11.38 -7.10
C ASN A 109 1.94 -9.89 -7.44
N THR A 110 0.95 -9.37 -8.17
CA THR A 110 0.91 -7.94 -8.54
C THR A 110 0.69 -7.05 -7.32
N SER A 111 -0.20 -7.45 -6.40
CA SER A 111 -0.53 -6.70 -5.20
C SER A 111 0.63 -6.68 -4.22
N HIS A 112 1.37 -7.78 -4.08
CA HIS A 112 2.58 -7.86 -3.25
C HIS A 112 3.64 -6.85 -3.73
N LYS A 113 3.96 -6.84 -5.03
CA LYS A 113 4.88 -5.85 -5.62
C LYS A 113 4.39 -4.42 -5.41
N TYR A 114 3.10 -4.17 -5.66
CA TYR A 114 2.52 -2.85 -5.46
C TYR A 114 2.50 -2.44 -3.99
N TYR A 115 2.33 -3.38 -3.06
CA TYR A 115 2.31 -3.12 -1.63
C TYR A 115 3.60 -2.43 -1.18
N PHE A 116 4.76 -2.89 -1.66
CA PHE A 116 6.07 -2.33 -1.34
C PHE A 116 6.44 -1.13 -2.21
N LEU A 117 6.23 -1.21 -3.54
CA LEU A 117 6.70 -0.18 -4.48
C LEU A 117 5.75 1.02 -4.62
N LYS A 118 4.46 0.83 -4.31
CA LYS A 118 3.38 1.85 -4.36
C LYS A 118 3.29 2.63 -5.69
N THR A 119 3.84 2.09 -6.77
CA THR A 119 3.99 2.79 -8.05
C THR A 119 3.66 1.84 -9.20
N PHE A 120 2.60 2.14 -9.95
CA PHE A 120 2.13 1.25 -11.03
C PHE A 120 3.16 1.07 -12.15
N SER A 121 3.92 2.12 -12.49
CA SER A 121 4.95 2.05 -13.53
C SER A 121 6.07 1.07 -13.18
N ILE A 122 6.67 1.22 -11.99
CA ILE A 122 7.76 0.34 -11.55
C ILE A 122 7.28 -1.12 -11.47
N VAL A 123 6.07 -1.35 -10.95
CA VAL A 123 5.49 -2.70 -10.91
C VAL A 123 5.24 -3.23 -12.32
N GLY A 124 4.83 -2.37 -13.25
CA GLY A 124 4.65 -2.68 -14.66
C GLY A 124 5.96 -3.09 -15.32
N ASP A 125 7.02 -2.31 -15.13
CA ASP A 125 8.35 -2.56 -15.67
C ASP A 125 8.91 -3.91 -15.18
N ILE A 126 8.86 -4.16 -13.86
CA ILE A 126 9.37 -5.41 -13.25
C ILE A 126 8.51 -6.62 -13.61
N SER A 127 7.23 -6.41 -13.93
CA SER A 127 6.31 -7.50 -14.27
C SER A 127 6.09 -7.67 -15.76
N TYR A 128 6.70 -6.83 -16.60
CA TYR A 128 6.45 -6.74 -18.04
C TYR A 128 4.96 -6.60 -18.38
N LEU A 129 4.27 -5.73 -17.65
CA LEU A 129 2.83 -5.46 -17.81
C LEU A 129 2.58 -3.96 -17.95
N SER A 130 1.52 -3.60 -18.68
CA SER A 130 1.12 -2.20 -18.80
C SER A 130 0.61 -1.63 -17.47
N ASN A 131 0.78 -0.32 -17.28
CA ASN A 131 0.28 0.39 -16.09
C ASN A 131 -1.21 0.19 -15.87
N SER A 132 -2.00 0.12 -16.96
CA SER A 132 -3.45 -0.12 -16.89
C SER A 132 -3.75 -1.52 -16.37
N THR A 133 -3.02 -2.54 -16.82
CA THR A 133 -3.17 -3.91 -16.31
C THR A 133 -2.79 -4.01 -14.84
N ILE A 134 -1.69 -3.39 -14.42
CA ILE A 134 -1.31 -3.37 -12.99
C ILE A 134 -2.40 -2.71 -12.15
N ARG A 135 -2.87 -1.52 -12.58
CA ARG A 135 -3.93 -0.78 -11.88
C ARG A 135 -5.19 -1.62 -11.75
N LEU A 136 -5.62 -2.27 -12.84
CA LEU A 136 -6.81 -3.13 -12.83
C LEU A 136 -6.66 -4.27 -11.82
N ARG A 137 -5.51 -4.96 -11.80
CA ARG A 137 -5.24 -6.06 -10.87
C ARG A 137 -5.25 -5.61 -9.42
N VAL A 138 -4.62 -4.47 -9.12
CA VAL A 138 -4.60 -3.90 -7.76
C VAL A 138 -6.01 -3.50 -7.32
N VAL A 139 -6.79 -2.83 -8.18
CA VAL A 139 -8.18 -2.46 -7.87
C VAL A 139 -9.03 -3.70 -7.62
N LYS A 140 -8.90 -4.73 -8.45
CA LYS A 140 -9.62 -6.00 -8.26
C LYS A 140 -9.23 -6.70 -6.97
N ALA A 141 -7.93 -6.73 -6.62
CA ALA A 141 -7.46 -7.27 -5.35
C ALA A 141 -8.06 -6.51 -4.15
N ILE A 142 -8.09 -5.17 -4.21
CA ILE A 142 -8.71 -4.35 -3.16
C ILE A 142 -10.21 -4.67 -3.02
N GLN A 143 -10.93 -4.83 -4.14
CA GLN A 143 -12.35 -5.19 -4.10
C GLN A 143 -12.57 -6.55 -3.44
N LEU A 144 -11.76 -7.55 -3.77
CA LEU A 144 -11.83 -8.88 -3.15
C LEU A 144 -11.48 -8.86 -1.65
N MET A 145 -10.46 -8.10 -1.25
CA MET A 145 -10.13 -7.93 0.17
C MET A 145 -11.23 -7.18 0.94
N LYS A 146 -11.95 -6.25 0.29
CA LYS A 146 -13.11 -5.59 0.89
C LYS A 146 -14.32 -6.52 1.03
N SER A 147 -14.51 -7.47 0.12
CA SER A 147 -15.55 -8.49 0.34
C SER A 147 -15.19 -9.40 1.51
N LEU A 148 -13.92 -9.75 1.67
CA LEU A 148 -13.43 -10.52 2.84
C LEU A 148 -13.71 -9.81 4.17
N SER A 149 -13.55 -8.48 4.24
CA SER A 149 -13.80 -7.74 5.48
C SER A 149 -15.27 -7.70 5.91
N ASN A 150 -16.18 -8.12 5.04
CA ASN A 150 -17.62 -8.16 5.32
C ASN A 150 -18.12 -9.59 5.59
N ILE A 151 -17.22 -10.57 5.65
CA ILE A 151 -17.56 -11.96 5.97
C ILE A 151 -17.72 -12.10 7.48
N GLU A 152 -18.88 -12.55 7.92
CA GLU A 152 -19.20 -12.70 9.34
C GLU A 152 -19.17 -14.17 9.78
N THR A 153 -19.24 -15.11 8.82
CA THR A 153 -19.32 -16.54 9.10
C THR A 153 -18.24 -17.36 8.42
N GLU A 154 -17.89 -18.50 9.02
CA GLU A 154 -16.93 -19.45 8.45
C GLU A 154 -17.42 -20.05 7.12
N TYR A 155 -18.74 -20.24 6.99
CA TYR A 155 -19.35 -20.71 5.74
C TYR A 155 -19.12 -19.73 4.58
N GLU A 156 -19.36 -18.44 4.80
CA GLU A 156 -19.11 -17.38 3.81
C GLU A 156 -17.63 -17.30 3.44
N LEU A 157 -16.73 -17.49 4.42
CA LEU A 157 -15.28 -17.55 4.17
C LEU A 157 -14.91 -18.71 3.25
N ILE A 158 -15.44 -19.90 3.52
CA ILE A 158 -15.21 -21.10 2.69
C ILE A 158 -15.78 -20.89 1.29
N GLU A 159 -16.97 -20.29 1.17
CA GLU A 159 -17.57 -20.01 -0.14
C GLU A 159 -16.75 -19.00 -0.94
N TYR A 160 -16.28 -17.93 -0.29
CA TYR A 160 -15.37 -16.96 -0.89
C TYR A 160 -14.09 -17.66 -1.39
N LEU A 161 -13.37 -18.39 -0.52
CA LEU A 161 -12.09 -19.02 -0.88
C LEU A 161 -12.27 -20.03 -2.02
N SER A 162 -13.37 -20.79 -2.00
CA SER A 162 -13.71 -21.76 -3.05
C SER A 162 -13.96 -21.06 -4.39
N SER A 163 -14.68 -19.92 -4.38
CA SER A 163 -14.95 -19.13 -5.58
C SER A 163 -13.68 -18.48 -6.15
N VAL A 164 -12.78 -18.01 -5.29
CA VAL A 164 -11.58 -17.26 -5.68
C VAL A 164 -10.49 -18.17 -6.23
N HIS A 165 -10.35 -19.36 -5.65
CA HIS A 165 -9.34 -20.34 -6.07
C HIS A 165 -9.85 -21.37 -7.08
N ASN A 166 -11.08 -21.20 -7.59
CA ASN A 166 -11.76 -22.16 -8.48
C ASN A 166 -11.73 -23.58 -7.93
N ILE A 167 -11.86 -23.74 -6.61
CA ILE A 167 -11.99 -25.05 -5.99
C ILE A 167 -13.40 -25.54 -6.31
N SER A 168 -13.50 -26.61 -7.08
CA SER A 168 -14.79 -27.21 -7.45
C SER A 168 -15.64 -27.47 -6.21
N LYS A 169 -16.89 -26.96 -6.22
CA LYS A 169 -17.92 -27.25 -5.20
C LYS A 169 -18.35 -28.73 -5.20
N ASP A 170 -17.86 -29.57 -6.12
CA ASP A 170 -18.12 -31.02 -6.18
C ASP A 170 -17.25 -31.86 -5.22
N SER A 171 -16.63 -31.22 -4.24
CA SER A 171 -16.21 -31.91 -3.03
C SER A 171 -17.47 -32.36 -2.26
N HIS A 172 -18.03 -33.51 -2.61
CA HIS A 172 -19.02 -34.25 -1.81
C HIS A 172 -18.59 -34.46 -0.35
N LYS A 173 -17.33 -34.14 -0.01
CA LYS A 173 -16.73 -34.14 1.32
C LYS A 173 -17.06 -32.88 2.13
N MET A 174 -17.20 -31.71 1.52
CA MET A 174 -17.46 -30.43 2.24
C MET A 174 -18.88 -30.36 2.81
N LYS A 175 -19.87 -30.87 2.07
CA LYS A 175 -21.27 -30.95 2.54
C LYS A 175 -21.50 -31.97 3.66
N ARG A 176 -20.59 -32.95 3.83
CA ARG A 176 -20.65 -33.92 4.93
C ARG A 176 -20.10 -33.31 6.22
N LEU A 177 -18.97 -32.61 6.15
CA LEU A 177 -18.36 -31.96 7.32
C LEU A 177 -19.27 -30.89 7.93
N LEU A 178 -19.91 -30.06 7.10
CA LEU A 178 -20.85 -29.05 7.59
C LEU A 178 -22.18 -29.62 8.12
N LYS A 179 -22.52 -30.88 7.77
CA LYS A 179 -23.69 -31.58 8.33
C LYS A 179 -23.39 -32.27 9.66
N GLU A 180 -22.14 -32.59 9.93
CA GLU A 180 -21.73 -33.31 11.15
C GLU A 180 -21.51 -32.37 12.35
N GLU A 181 -21.32 -31.06 12.12
CA GLU A 181 -21.25 -30.04 13.20
C GLU A 181 -22.61 -29.40 13.54
N SER A 182 -23.69 -29.80 12.87
CA SER A 182 -25.06 -29.31 13.11
C SER A 182 -25.92 -30.26 13.96
N VAL A 183 -25.30 -31.23 14.64
CA VAL A 183 -25.97 -32.21 15.51
C VAL A 183 -25.42 -32.10 16.93
#